data_AF-A0A1S1J9L7-F1
#
_entry.id   AF-A0A1S1J9L7-F1
#
_cell.length_a   1.000
_cell.length_b   1.000
_cell.length_c   1.000
_cell.angle_alpha   90.00
_cell.angle_beta   90.00
_cell.angle_gamma   90.00
#
_symmetry.space_group_name_H-M   'P 1'
#
loop_
_entity.id
_entity.type
_entity.pdbx_description
1 polymer ?
#
loop_
_entity_poly.entity_id
_entity_poly.type
_entity_poly.pdbx_seq_one_letter_code
_entity_poly.pdbx_strand_id
1 'polypeptide(L)'
;MATQYVCNGALCICDQGATGGVLDVKSQNNIFIQEKLMATDSDLTFKIPLSGICAINQKNCSPVFLTKWENPANNVFEGDKKALVKTSTLACNVGGEISITSSQQTESKIVIFDNYSAPEVIKLRQIVSASWMTGDLKNNIKNASYDEKVGLLVKTINYEAGERITIIVDEKEGKDINQGSREISLSGIVNENGFAELREIIKIESSKQNTTWI
;
A
#
# COMPACT_ATOMS: atom_id res chain seq x y z
N MET A 1 29.77 -18.03 12.70
CA MET A 1 28.32 -17.77 12.85
C MET A 1 27.87 -16.94 11.66
N ALA A 2 26.69 -17.22 11.11
CA ALA A 2 26.17 -16.42 10.00
C ALA A 2 25.81 -15.01 10.50
N THR A 3 26.23 -13.99 9.77
CA THR A 3 26.00 -12.59 10.15
C THR A 3 24.59 -12.19 9.74
N GLN A 4 23.78 -11.71 10.69
CA GLN A 4 22.46 -11.14 10.40
C GLN A 4 22.59 -9.65 10.14
N TYR A 5 22.02 -9.18 9.04
CA TYR A 5 21.89 -7.76 8.75
C TYR A 5 20.66 -7.20 9.44
N VAL A 6 20.72 -5.91 9.72
CA VAL A 6 19.68 -5.21 10.48
C VAL A 6 18.71 -4.58 9.50
N CYS A 7 17.42 -4.86 9.70
CA CYS A 7 16.34 -4.36 8.88
C CYS A 7 15.52 -3.30 9.64
N ASN A 8 14.76 -2.50 8.91
CA ASN A 8 13.83 -1.53 9.49
C ASN A 8 12.89 -2.19 10.50
N GLY A 9 12.70 -1.52 11.64
CA GLY A 9 11.97 -2.07 12.78
C GLY A 9 12.79 -2.94 13.72
N ALA A 10 14.12 -2.97 13.58
CA ALA A 10 15.02 -3.65 14.52
C ALA A 10 14.76 -3.24 15.97
N LEU A 11 14.85 -4.20 16.89
CA LEU A 11 14.73 -3.92 18.31
C LEU A 11 16.10 -3.63 18.89
N CYS A 12 16.19 -2.51 19.60
CA CYS A 12 17.41 -2.04 20.22
C CYS A 12 17.20 -1.85 21.72
N ILE A 13 18.26 -2.00 22.51
CA ILE A 13 18.24 -1.71 23.94
C ILE A 13 19.47 -0.92 24.32
N CYS A 14 19.32 0.04 25.24
CA CYS A 14 20.43 0.72 25.89
C CYS A 14 20.75 -0.04 27.18
N ASP A 15 22.02 -0.38 27.41
CA ASP A 15 22.49 -1.07 28.62
C ASP A 15 22.23 -0.27 29.92
N GLN A 16 22.14 1.06 29.82
CA GLN A 16 21.81 1.97 30.92
C GLN A 16 20.34 2.41 30.94
N GLY A 17 19.50 1.88 30.05
CA GLY A 17 18.08 2.26 29.93
C GLY A 17 17.12 1.13 30.29
N ALA A 18 15.96 1.49 30.84
CA ALA A 18 14.96 0.50 31.28
C ALA A 18 14.10 -0.07 30.15
N THR A 19 13.92 0.63 29.03
CA THR A 19 13.01 0.20 27.94
C THR A 19 13.67 0.33 26.58
N GLY A 20 13.56 -0.73 25.78
CA GLY A 20 14.08 -0.79 24.41
C GLY A 20 13.36 0.15 23.43
N GLY A 21 13.93 0.28 22.24
CA GLY A 21 13.42 1.09 21.14
C GLY A 21 13.31 0.30 19.84
N VAL A 22 12.63 0.89 18.85
CA VAL A 22 12.45 0.32 17.51
C VAL A 22 13.14 1.23 16.50
N LEU A 23 14.20 0.72 15.86
CA LEU A 23 14.99 1.46 14.88
C LEU A 23 14.13 1.85 13.66
N ASP A 24 14.25 3.11 13.24
CA ASP A 24 13.63 3.64 12.03
C ASP A 24 14.70 3.91 10.98
N VAL A 25 14.66 3.17 9.88
CA VAL A 25 15.61 3.33 8.78
C VAL A 25 15.15 4.48 7.89
N LYS A 26 15.94 5.56 7.89
CA LYS A 26 15.73 6.78 7.09
C LYS A 26 16.94 7.17 6.26
N SER A 27 18.08 6.54 6.53
CA SER A 27 19.34 6.83 5.85
C SER A 27 19.29 6.50 4.36
N GLN A 28 18.42 5.60 3.92
CA GLN A 28 18.37 5.06 2.56
C GLN A 28 16.98 4.57 2.18
N ASN A 29 16.69 4.44 0.89
CA ASN A 29 15.41 3.97 0.35
C ASN A 29 15.51 2.93 -0.78
N ASN A 30 16.70 2.38 -1.01
CA ASN A 30 17.04 1.55 -2.18
C ASN A 30 17.29 0.08 -1.85
N ILE A 31 17.96 -0.22 -0.73
CA ILE A 31 18.40 -1.57 -0.40
C ILE A 31 17.43 -2.19 0.59
N PHE A 32 16.87 -3.35 0.22
CA PHE A 32 15.97 -4.12 1.06
C PHE A 32 16.54 -5.50 1.35
N ILE A 33 16.28 -5.98 2.55
CA ILE A 33 16.57 -7.34 3.00
C ILE A 33 15.24 -7.91 3.48
N GLN A 34 14.76 -8.96 2.82
CA GLN A 34 13.47 -9.59 3.12
C GLN A 34 12.33 -8.55 3.19
N GLU A 35 12.21 -7.74 2.13
CA GLU A 35 11.17 -6.71 1.96
C GLU A 35 11.22 -5.55 2.97
N LYS A 36 12.26 -5.48 3.80
CA LYS A 36 12.48 -4.41 4.78
C LYS A 36 13.72 -3.62 4.42
N LEU A 37 13.68 -2.30 4.55
CA LEU A 37 14.86 -1.46 4.31
C LEU A 37 16.03 -1.91 5.18
N MET A 38 17.21 -2.07 4.58
CA MET A 38 18.46 -2.34 5.27
C MET A 38 18.89 -1.11 6.08
N ALA A 39 19.19 -1.29 7.37
CA ALA A 39 19.73 -0.22 8.20
C ALA A 39 21.21 0.02 7.89
N THR A 40 21.65 1.27 8.02
CA THR A 40 23.04 1.68 7.82
C THR A 40 23.63 2.35 9.07
N ASP A 41 24.95 2.52 9.07
CA ASP A 41 25.70 3.20 10.13
C ASP A 41 25.26 4.64 10.43
N SER A 42 24.41 5.19 9.58
CA SER A 42 23.90 6.55 9.67
C SER A 42 22.46 6.64 10.20
N ASP A 43 21.80 5.52 10.52
CA ASP A 43 20.45 5.50 11.07
C ASP A 43 20.44 5.75 12.59
N LEU A 44 20.09 6.97 13.00
CA LEU A 44 20.05 7.36 14.42
C LEU A 44 18.62 7.60 14.93
N THR A 45 17.61 7.29 14.11
CA THR A 45 16.20 7.54 14.42
C THR A 45 15.47 6.29 14.87
N PHE A 46 14.50 6.45 15.77
CA PHE A 46 13.70 5.36 16.32
C PHE A 46 12.20 5.68 16.19
N LYS A 47 11.41 4.73 15.67
CA LYS A 47 9.93 4.85 15.60
C LYS A 47 9.33 4.85 16.99
N ILE A 48 9.86 3.96 17.83
CA ILE A 48 9.59 3.93 19.27
C ILE A 48 10.90 4.30 19.95
N PRO A 49 11.00 5.47 20.59
CA PRO A 49 12.25 5.90 21.19
C PRO A 49 12.64 4.97 22.35
N LEU A 50 13.96 4.83 22.55
CA LEU A 50 14.50 4.29 23.80
C LEU A 50 13.97 5.16 24.95
N SER A 51 13.32 4.53 25.92
CA SER A 51 12.57 5.23 26.98
C SER A 51 12.78 4.58 28.35
N GLY A 52 12.06 5.06 29.37
CA GLY A 52 12.25 4.65 30.77
C GLY A 52 13.25 5.56 31.50
N ILE A 53 13.86 5.08 32.59
CA ILE A 53 14.84 5.82 33.38
C ILE A 53 16.26 5.42 32.98
N CYS A 54 17.15 6.40 32.83
CA CYS A 54 18.56 6.18 32.59
C CYS A 54 19.33 6.01 33.91
N ALA A 55 20.07 4.92 34.06
CA ALA A 55 20.80 4.60 35.29
C ALA A 55 21.95 5.57 35.61
N ILE A 56 22.54 6.22 34.58
CA ILE A 56 23.65 7.17 34.76
C ILE A 56 23.18 8.48 35.37
N ASN A 57 22.12 9.08 34.81
CA ASN A 57 21.69 10.44 35.19
C ASN A 57 20.39 10.48 36.01
N GLN A 58 19.75 9.32 36.23
CA GLN A 58 18.50 9.16 36.98
C GLN A 58 17.32 10.00 36.44
N LYS A 59 17.33 10.32 35.14
CA LYS A 59 16.26 11.04 34.44
C LYS A 59 15.61 10.15 33.38
N ASN A 60 14.50 10.62 32.83
CA ASN A 60 13.89 9.99 31.66
C ASN A 60 14.93 9.88 30.54
N CYS A 61 15.05 8.67 29.99
CA CYS A 61 15.99 8.35 28.94
C CYS A 61 15.62 9.15 27.69
N SER A 62 16.53 10.03 27.28
CA SER A 62 16.49 10.77 26.03
C SER A 62 17.90 10.70 25.45
N PRO A 63 18.23 9.62 24.73
CA PRO A 63 19.59 9.41 24.28
C PRO A 63 19.98 10.45 23.23
N VAL A 64 21.23 10.89 23.32
CA VAL A 64 21.85 11.81 22.37
C VAL A 64 22.97 11.05 21.68
N PHE A 65 22.90 10.98 20.35
CA PHE A 65 23.88 10.28 19.52
C PHE A 65 24.73 11.30 18.78
N LEU A 66 26.05 11.28 19.02
CA LEU A 66 27.01 12.15 18.32
C LEU A 66 27.88 11.37 17.33
N THR A 67 27.83 10.05 17.40
CA THR A 67 28.62 9.14 16.57
C THR A 67 27.71 8.31 15.68
N LYS A 68 28.31 7.76 14.62
CA LYS A 68 27.71 6.68 13.83
C LYS A 68 27.74 5.37 14.62
N TRP A 69 27.00 4.39 14.13
CA TRP A 69 27.13 3.02 14.63
C TRP A 69 28.54 2.49 14.42
N GLU A 70 28.99 1.68 15.38
CA GLU A 70 30.26 1.00 15.38
C GLU A 70 30.10 -0.44 14.90
N ASN A 71 31.19 -1.00 14.38
CA ASN A 71 31.25 -2.36 13.84
C ASN A 71 30.15 -2.67 12.78
N PRO A 72 29.92 -1.80 11.78
CA PRO A 72 29.05 -2.16 10.66
C PRO A 72 29.73 -3.20 9.74
N ALA A 73 28.98 -3.71 8.77
CA ALA A 73 29.54 -4.59 7.73
C ALA A 73 30.63 -3.88 6.93
N ASN A 74 31.69 -4.61 6.56
CA ASN A 74 32.82 -4.05 5.81
C ASN A 74 32.64 -4.10 4.30
N ASN A 75 31.70 -4.90 3.80
CA ASN A 75 31.54 -5.23 2.39
C ASN A 75 30.15 -4.93 1.84
N VAL A 76 29.26 -4.33 2.65
CA VAL A 76 27.88 -4.04 2.25
C VAL A 76 27.58 -2.58 2.56
N PHE A 77 27.19 -1.83 1.53
CA PHE A 77 26.99 -0.39 1.63
C PHE A 77 25.96 0.12 0.62
N GLU A 78 25.23 1.17 0.99
CA GLU A 78 24.52 2.04 0.06
C GLU A 78 25.33 3.33 -0.07
N GLY A 79 25.96 3.54 -1.23
CA GLY A 79 26.88 4.67 -1.39
C GLY A 79 28.04 4.59 -0.40
N ASP A 80 28.15 5.57 0.49
CA ASP A 80 29.16 5.66 1.56
C ASP A 80 28.69 5.11 2.92
N LYS A 81 27.45 4.62 3.02
CA LYS A 81 26.83 4.18 4.27
C LYS A 81 26.92 2.67 4.42
N LYS A 82 27.59 2.20 5.46
CA LYS A 82 27.80 0.76 5.68
C LYS A 82 26.58 0.12 6.31
N ALA A 83 26.23 -1.10 5.89
CA ALA A 83 25.10 -1.84 6.44
C ALA A 83 25.35 -2.22 7.91
N LEU A 84 24.32 -2.11 8.74
CA LEU A 84 24.38 -2.61 10.11
C LEU A 84 24.24 -4.14 10.15
N VAL A 85 24.97 -4.74 11.09
CA VAL A 85 24.87 -6.15 11.44
C VAL A 85 24.42 -6.28 12.89
N LYS A 86 23.92 -7.46 13.29
CA LYS A 86 23.38 -7.66 14.64
C LYS A 86 24.35 -7.33 15.78
N THR A 87 25.65 -7.39 15.53
CA THR A 87 26.71 -7.06 16.49
C THR A 87 27.13 -5.59 16.46
N SER A 88 26.54 -4.78 15.58
CA SER A 88 26.81 -3.34 15.57
C SER A 88 26.26 -2.69 16.84
N THR A 89 26.98 -1.69 17.33
CA THR A 89 26.63 -0.96 18.56
C THR A 89 26.58 0.54 18.30
N LEU A 90 25.88 1.29 19.14
CA LEU A 90 25.82 2.74 19.04
C LEU A 90 26.02 3.37 20.43
N ALA A 91 27.00 4.26 20.54
CA ALA A 91 27.26 4.96 21.79
C ALA A 91 26.24 6.08 22.03
N CYS A 92 25.68 6.12 23.23
CA CYS A 92 24.94 7.26 23.77
C CYS A 92 25.92 8.23 24.44
N ASN A 93 25.83 9.52 24.12
CA ASN A 93 26.70 10.55 24.68
C ASN A 93 26.53 10.75 26.20
N VAL A 94 25.45 10.23 26.79
CA VAL A 94 25.27 10.18 28.26
C VAL A 94 26.18 9.13 28.90
N GLY A 95 26.62 8.12 28.14
CA GLY A 95 27.54 7.06 28.58
C GLY A 95 27.00 5.63 28.49
N GLY A 96 25.83 5.42 27.87
CA GLY A 96 25.30 4.06 27.60
C GLY A 96 25.66 3.56 26.21
N GLU A 97 25.54 2.26 25.98
CA GLU A 97 25.70 1.59 24.70
C GLU A 97 24.37 0.97 24.25
N ILE A 98 24.01 1.23 23.00
CA ILE A 98 22.83 0.68 22.35
C ILE A 98 23.26 -0.55 21.55
N SER A 99 22.61 -1.67 21.83
CA SER A 99 22.80 -2.96 21.16
C SER A 99 21.54 -3.40 20.43
N ILE A 100 21.70 -4.20 19.37
CA ILE A 100 20.59 -4.75 18.59
C ILE A 100 20.22 -6.14 19.12
N THR A 101 19.00 -6.27 19.66
CA THR A 101 18.50 -7.54 20.23
C THR A 101 17.76 -8.37 19.18
N SER A 102 17.06 -7.72 18.26
CA SER A 102 16.42 -8.35 17.09
C SER A 102 16.77 -7.57 15.83
N SER A 103 17.36 -8.24 14.85
CA SER A 103 17.69 -7.64 13.55
C SER A 103 16.49 -7.57 12.60
N GLN A 104 15.34 -8.16 12.99
CA GLN A 104 14.15 -8.36 12.15
C GLN A 104 14.37 -9.21 10.88
N GLN A 105 15.49 -9.91 10.79
CA GLN A 105 15.76 -10.90 9.76
C GLN A 105 15.26 -12.28 10.24
N THR A 106 14.44 -12.96 9.45
CA THR A 106 13.83 -14.25 9.86
C THR A 106 14.85 -15.40 9.90
N GLU A 107 15.86 -15.37 9.03
CA GLU A 107 16.94 -16.35 8.98
C GLU A 107 18.22 -15.70 8.43
N SER A 108 19.39 -16.23 8.81
CA SER A 108 20.66 -15.82 8.22
C SER A 108 20.81 -16.42 6.81
N LYS A 109 20.00 -15.94 5.85
CA LYS A 109 20.22 -16.28 4.44
C LYS A 109 21.43 -15.52 3.92
N ILE A 110 22.20 -16.17 3.04
CA ILE A 110 23.22 -15.52 2.22
C ILE A 110 22.53 -14.32 1.54
N VAL A 111 23.06 -13.12 1.77
CA VAL A 111 22.58 -11.92 1.08
C VAL A 111 22.97 -12.09 -0.39
N ILE A 112 21.99 -12.43 -1.23
CA ILE A 112 22.15 -12.44 -2.67
C ILE A 112 21.91 -11.01 -3.14
N PHE A 113 22.95 -10.37 -3.69
CA PHE A 113 22.95 -9.00 -4.20
C PHE A 113 22.35 -8.88 -5.60
N ASP A 114 21.34 -9.68 -5.94
CA ASP A 114 20.72 -9.57 -7.25
C ASP A 114 19.55 -8.61 -7.15
N ASN A 115 19.78 -7.40 -7.68
CA ASN A 115 18.81 -6.36 -8.02
C ASN A 115 17.41 -6.63 -7.47
N TYR A 116 17.23 -6.36 -6.17
CA TYR A 116 15.91 -6.28 -5.61
C TYR A 116 15.23 -5.06 -6.22
N SER A 117 14.51 -5.26 -7.31
CA SER A 117 13.39 -4.40 -7.65
C SER A 117 12.31 -4.72 -6.63
N ALA A 118 11.84 -3.71 -5.88
CA ALA A 118 10.64 -3.87 -5.08
C ALA A 118 9.58 -4.57 -5.95
N PRO A 119 8.89 -5.60 -5.45
CA PRO A 119 7.85 -6.25 -6.23
C PRO A 119 6.91 -5.14 -6.69
N GLU A 120 6.73 -5.01 -8.00
CA GLU A 120 5.76 -4.07 -8.53
C GLU A 120 4.44 -4.40 -7.84
N VAL A 121 3.94 -3.47 -7.04
CA VAL A 121 2.63 -3.62 -6.42
C VAL A 121 1.65 -3.61 -7.58
N ILE A 122 1.24 -4.81 -8.02
CA ILE A 122 0.24 -4.96 -9.07
C ILE A 122 -1.06 -4.39 -8.51
N LYS A 123 -1.29 -3.12 -8.84
CA LYS A 123 -2.51 -2.40 -8.53
C LYS A 123 -3.61 -2.99 -9.40
N LEU A 124 -4.31 -4.00 -8.87
CA LEU A 124 -5.39 -4.65 -9.60
C LEU A 124 -6.49 -3.63 -9.88
N ARG A 125 -6.86 -3.50 -11.15
CA ARG A 125 -8.01 -2.69 -11.59
C ARG A 125 -9.29 -3.28 -11.03
N GLN A 126 -10.08 -2.47 -10.34
CA GLN A 126 -11.35 -2.93 -9.78
C GLN A 126 -12.46 -1.91 -9.98
N ILE A 127 -13.67 -2.43 -10.17
CA ILE A 127 -14.90 -1.66 -10.06
C ILE A 127 -15.34 -1.72 -8.60
N VAL A 128 -15.35 -0.58 -7.92
CA VAL A 128 -15.67 -0.48 -6.48
C VAL A 128 -17.18 -0.45 -6.27
N SER A 129 -17.90 0.23 -7.17
CA SER A 129 -19.35 0.32 -7.12
C SER A 129 -19.92 0.72 -8.47
N ALA A 130 -21.15 0.28 -8.74
CA ALA A 130 -21.97 0.73 -9.86
C ALA A 130 -23.33 1.22 -9.34
N SER A 131 -23.82 2.31 -9.89
CA SER A 131 -25.09 2.93 -9.49
C SER A 131 -25.87 3.34 -10.72
N TRP A 132 -27.13 2.91 -10.79
CA TRP A 132 -28.06 3.38 -11.80
C TRP A 132 -28.42 4.83 -11.54
N MET A 133 -28.42 5.62 -12.60
CA MET A 133 -28.69 7.05 -12.56
C MET A 133 -29.70 7.43 -13.64
N THR A 134 -30.36 8.57 -13.46
CA THR A 134 -31.09 9.25 -14.53
C THR A 134 -30.18 9.50 -15.74
N GLY A 135 -30.73 9.65 -16.95
CA GLY A 135 -29.94 9.84 -18.17
C GLY A 135 -29.04 11.09 -18.18
N ASP A 136 -29.33 12.08 -17.35
CA ASP A 136 -28.47 13.25 -17.12
C ASP A 136 -27.39 13.04 -16.04
N LEU A 137 -27.37 11.85 -15.42
CA LEU A 137 -26.48 11.40 -14.35
C LEU A 137 -26.54 12.23 -13.06
N LYS A 138 -27.66 12.94 -12.81
CA LYS A 138 -27.80 13.76 -11.61
C LYS A 138 -28.32 13.01 -10.40
N ASN A 139 -29.24 12.07 -10.60
CA ASN A 139 -29.94 11.39 -9.51
C ASN A 139 -29.79 9.88 -9.60
N ASN A 140 -29.60 9.24 -8.44
CA ASN A 140 -29.61 7.78 -8.32
C ASN A 140 -31.04 7.26 -8.45
N ILE A 141 -31.21 6.15 -9.16
CA ILE A 141 -32.52 5.52 -9.37
C ILE A 141 -32.48 4.04 -8.99
N LYS A 142 -33.60 3.52 -8.50
CA LYS A 142 -33.80 2.09 -8.25
C LYS A 142 -34.68 1.42 -9.31
N ASN A 143 -35.54 2.20 -9.96
CA ASN A 143 -36.48 1.79 -10.98
C ASN A 143 -36.49 2.85 -12.09
N ALA A 144 -36.82 2.44 -13.30
CA ALA A 144 -37.05 3.33 -14.44
C ALA A 144 -38.33 2.90 -15.15
N SER A 145 -39.07 3.86 -15.70
CA SER A 145 -40.21 3.60 -16.56
C SER A 145 -39.76 3.23 -17.97
N TYR A 146 -40.64 2.62 -18.74
CA TYR A 146 -40.45 2.47 -20.18
C TYR A 146 -40.21 3.85 -20.83
N ASP A 147 -39.39 3.89 -21.87
CA ASP A 147 -38.93 5.09 -22.58
C ASP A 147 -38.04 6.08 -21.79
N GLU A 148 -37.77 5.84 -20.52
CA GLU A 148 -36.82 6.65 -19.75
C GLU A 148 -35.37 6.31 -20.10
N LYS A 149 -34.55 7.34 -20.23
CA LYS A 149 -33.10 7.18 -20.40
C LYS A 149 -32.46 6.97 -19.05
N VAL A 150 -31.68 5.91 -18.93
CA VAL A 150 -30.87 5.61 -17.75
C VAL A 150 -29.39 5.59 -18.12
N GLY A 151 -28.54 5.81 -17.13
CA GLY A 151 -27.09 5.66 -17.25
C GLY A 151 -26.52 4.98 -16.02
N LEU A 152 -25.23 4.62 -16.10
CA LEU A 152 -24.52 3.97 -14.99
C LEU A 152 -23.36 4.85 -14.56
N LEU A 153 -23.32 5.20 -13.27
CA LEU A 153 -22.17 5.84 -12.65
C LEU A 153 -21.35 4.78 -11.94
N VAL A 154 -20.06 4.71 -12.26
CA VAL A 154 -19.17 3.66 -11.78
C VAL A 154 -17.98 4.28 -11.08
N LYS A 155 -17.69 3.80 -9.88
CA LYS A 155 -16.46 4.15 -9.16
C LYS A 155 -15.42 3.06 -9.43
N THR A 156 -14.23 3.49 -9.82
CA THR A 156 -13.11 2.63 -10.15
C THR A 156 -11.94 2.86 -9.20
N ILE A 157 -11.05 1.88 -9.11
CA ILE A 157 -9.75 2.01 -8.47
C ILE A 157 -8.68 1.44 -9.40
N ASN A 158 -7.54 2.12 -9.45
CA ASN A 158 -6.39 1.77 -10.28
C ASN A 158 -6.64 1.84 -11.81
N TYR A 159 -7.66 2.58 -12.23
CA TYR A 159 -7.81 3.06 -13.61
C TYR A 159 -7.28 4.49 -13.70
N GLU A 160 -6.63 4.80 -14.81
CA GLU A 160 -6.09 6.13 -15.09
C GLU A 160 -7.18 7.02 -15.70
N ALA A 161 -7.10 8.33 -15.44
CA ALA A 161 -8.00 9.29 -16.06
C ALA A 161 -7.82 9.26 -17.60
N GLY A 162 -8.93 9.24 -18.33
CA GLY A 162 -8.95 9.08 -19.78
C GLY A 162 -9.08 7.62 -20.25
N GLU A 163 -8.95 6.62 -19.37
CA GLU A 163 -9.19 5.23 -19.76
C GLU A 163 -10.67 4.96 -20.05
N ARG A 164 -10.93 4.20 -21.12
CA ARG A 164 -12.26 3.70 -21.44
C ARG A 164 -12.51 2.39 -20.71
N ILE A 165 -13.65 2.32 -20.02
CA ILE A 165 -14.16 1.07 -19.44
C ILE A 165 -15.47 0.69 -20.13
N THR A 166 -15.69 -0.62 -20.24
CA THR A 166 -16.94 -1.21 -20.73
C THR A 166 -17.44 -2.18 -19.67
N ILE A 167 -18.72 -2.07 -19.32
CA ILE A 167 -19.40 -2.94 -18.36
C ILE A 167 -20.51 -3.66 -19.10
N ILE A 168 -20.52 -4.98 -18.96
CA ILE A 168 -21.59 -5.83 -19.44
C ILE A 168 -22.54 -6.05 -18.25
N VAL A 169 -23.80 -5.66 -18.42
CA VAL A 169 -24.87 -5.93 -17.46
C VAL A 169 -25.72 -7.05 -18.05
N ASP A 170 -25.85 -8.12 -17.28
CA ASP A 170 -26.67 -9.29 -17.61
C ASP A 170 -27.95 -9.29 -16.75
N GLU A 171 -29.03 -9.79 -17.33
CA GLU A 171 -30.34 -9.93 -16.69
C GLU A 171 -30.41 -11.23 -15.88
N LYS A 172 -30.83 -11.15 -14.62
CA LYS A 172 -30.75 -12.28 -13.68
C LYS A 172 -31.88 -13.30 -13.81
N GLU A 173 -33.01 -12.95 -14.41
CA GLU A 173 -34.22 -13.78 -14.49
C GLU A 173 -34.50 -14.35 -15.90
N GLY A 174 -33.54 -14.25 -16.82
CA GLY A 174 -33.65 -14.69 -18.21
C GLY A 174 -34.63 -13.87 -19.08
N LYS A 175 -35.04 -12.68 -18.63
CA LYS A 175 -35.93 -11.76 -19.33
C LYS A 175 -35.15 -10.87 -20.30
N ASP A 176 -35.82 -10.41 -21.34
CA ASP A 176 -35.21 -9.48 -22.31
C ASP A 176 -35.02 -8.11 -21.68
N ILE A 177 -33.79 -7.58 -21.72
CA ILE A 177 -33.48 -6.20 -21.31
C ILE A 177 -33.94 -5.22 -22.39
N ASN A 178 -33.67 -5.54 -23.66
CA ASN A 178 -34.09 -4.72 -24.80
C ASN A 178 -34.02 -5.53 -26.11
N GLN A 179 -35.08 -5.52 -26.92
CA GLN A 179 -35.12 -6.10 -28.27
C GLN A 179 -34.56 -7.54 -28.38
N GLY A 180 -34.83 -8.40 -27.39
CA GLY A 180 -34.34 -9.79 -27.38
C GLY A 180 -32.91 -9.99 -26.88
N SER A 181 -32.25 -8.93 -26.38
CA SER A 181 -30.94 -9.03 -25.73
C SER A 181 -31.07 -9.22 -24.22
N ARG A 182 -30.30 -10.17 -23.69
CA ARG A 182 -30.13 -10.42 -22.24
C ARG A 182 -28.94 -9.69 -21.64
N GLU A 183 -28.06 -9.17 -22.50
CA GLU A 183 -26.88 -8.44 -22.09
C GLU A 183 -26.91 -7.04 -22.72
N ILE A 184 -26.50 -6.04 -21.94
CA ILE A 184 -26.25 -4.68 -22.41
C ILE A 184 -24.81 -4.34 -22.09
N SER A 185 -24.10 -3.78 -23.06
CA SER A 185 -22.78 -3.19 -22.86
C SER A 185 -22.95 -1.69 -22.67
N LEU A 186 -22.32 -1.16 -21.63
CA LEU A 186 -22.27 0.26 -21.33
C LEU A 186 -20.80 0.67 -21.29
N SER A 187 -20.45 1.76 -21.97
CA SER A 187 -19.07 2.26 -21.97
C SER A 187 -18.95 3.71 -21.49
N GLY A 188 -17.83 4.03 -20.84
CA GLY A 188 -17.55 5.36 -20.28
C GLY A 188 -16.05 5.62 -20.12
N ILE A 189 -15.70 6.89 -19.93
CA ILE A 189 -14.32 7.33 -19.69
C ILE A 189 -14.15 7.65 -18.21
N VAL A 190 -13.07 7.16 -17.61
CA VAL A 190 -12.71 7.45 -16.21
C VAL A 190 -12.21 8.90 -16.10
N ASN A 191 -12.76 9.66 -15.16
CA ASN A 191 -12.34 11.02 -14.85
C ASN A 191 -11.25 11.07 -13.76
N GLU A 192 -10.72 12.25 -13.48
CA GLU A 192 -9.66 12.47 -12.47
C GLU A 192 -10.04 12.02 -11.06
N ASN A 193 -11.34 11.92 -10.77
CA ASN A 193 -11.86 11.45 -9.48
C ASN A 193 -12.06 9.93 -9.43
N GLY A 194 -11.67 9.19 -10.47
CA GLY A 194 -11.82 7.74 -10.57
C GLY A 194 -13.24 7.27 -10.89
N PHE A 195 -14.11 8.14 -11.37
CA PHE A 195 -15.47 7.79 -11.80
C PHE A 195 -15.57 7.69 -13.31
N ALA A 196 -16.30 6.69 -13.79
CA ALA A 196 -16.73 6.61 -15.18
C ALA A 196 -18.24 6.84 -15.28
N GLU A 197 -18.60 7.71 -16.21
CA GLU A 197 -19.99 7.99 -16.59
C GLU A 197 -20.33 7.22 -17.86
N LEU A 198 -21.12 6.15 -17.73
CA LEU A 198 -21.46 5.29 -18.85
C LEU A 198 -22.83 5.72 -19.39
N ARG A 199 -22.79 6.45 -20.51
CA ARG A 199 -23.93 7.20 -21.07
C ARG A 199 -24.60 6.51 -22.26
N GLU A 200 -24.36 5.22 -22.48
CA GLU A 200 -25.07 4.51 -23.55
C GLU A 200 -26.56 4.44 -23.23
N ILE A 201 -27.31 5.23 -24.00
CA ILE A 201 -28.73 5.49 -23.79
C ILE A 201 -29.50 4.23 -24.12
N ILE A 202 -29.94 3.51 -23.10
CA ILE A 202 -30.88 2.40 -23.26
C ILE A 202 -32.27 3.01 -23.26
N LYS A 203 -32.97 2.94 -24.40
CA LYS A 203 -34.42 3.10 -24.42
C LYS A 203 -35.03 1.77 -24.02
N ILE A 204 -35.70 1.73 -22.87
CA ILE A 204 -36.43 0.54 -22.43
C ILE A 204 -37.74 0.51 -23.22
N GLU A 205 -37.79 -0.28 -24.30
CA GLU A 205 -39.00 -0.41 -25.12
C GLU A 205 -40.03 -1.32 -24.43
N SER A 206 -41.31 -0.93 -24.46
CA SER A 206 -42.40 -1.78 -23.94
C SER A 206 -42.52 -3.07 -24.77
N SER A 207 -42.75 -4.21 -24.12
CA SER A 207 -43.08 -5.45 -24.84
C SER A 207 -44.30 -5.21 -25.74
N LYS A 208 -44.19 -5.52 -27.04
CA LYS A 208 -45.35 -5.49 -27.94
C LYS A 208 -46.37 -6.50 -27.42
N GLN A 209 -47.42 -6.02 -26.76
CA GLN A 209 -48.59 -6.86 -26.56
C GLN A 209 -49.14 -7.23 -27.94
N ASN A 210 -49.13 -8.53 -28.22
CA ASN A 210 -49.65 -9.08 -29.45
C ASN A 210 -51.18 -8.99 -29.39
N THR A 211 -51.75 -7.85 -29.81
CA THR A 211 -53.20 -7.68 -29.94
C THR A 211 -53.67 -8.34 -31.23
N THR A 212 -53.81 -9.66 -31.19
CA THR A 212 -54.64 -10.38 -32.15
C THR A 212 -56.10 -10.21 -31.72
N TRP A 213 -56.85 -9.38 -32.46
CA TRP A 213 -58.31 -9.39 -32.41
C TRP A 213 -58.82 -10.50 -33.33
N ILE A 214 -59.54 -11.48 -32.79
CA ILE A 214 -60.50 -12.33 -33.51
C ILE A 214 -61.83 -12.22 -32.78
#